data_AF-A0A484BFL7-F1
#
_entry.id   AF-A0A484BFL7-F1
#
_cell.length_a   1.000
_cell.length_b   1.000
_cell.length_c   1.000
_cell.angle_alpha   90.00
_cell.angle_beta   90.00
_cell.angle_gamma   90.00
#
_symmetry.space_group_name_H-M   'P 1'
#
loop_
_entity.id
_entity.type
_entity.pdbx_description
1 polymer ?
#
loop_
_entity_poly.entity_id
_entity_poly.type
_entity_poly.pdbx_seq_one_letter_code
_entity_poly.pdbx_strand_id
1 'polypeptide(L)'
;MILLEINNRIIEETLLVKYRNALAGKLYSVYFAVLFPRHTNKETRDNTINLIHMFRDYLHYHIKCSKAYIHSRMRAKTSDFLKVLNRARPESKTTEKKTITGRTFIRKE
;
A
#
# COMPACT_ATOMS: atom_id res chain seq x y z
N MET A 1 43.82 -9.64 -13.28
CA MET A 1 43.21 -8.88 -14.40
C MET A 1 41.79 -9.35 -14.69
N ILE A 2 41.59 -10.66 -14.89
CA ILE A 2 40.28 -11.30 -15.20
C ILE A 2 39.15 -10.93 -14.21
N LEU A 3 39.40 -10.90 -12.90
CA LEU A 3 38.35 -10.61 -11.91
C LEU A 3 37.83 -9.16 -11.92
N LEU A 4 38.68 -8.19 -12.25
CA LEU A 4 38.32 -6.77 -12.35
C LEU A 4 37.49 -6.51 -13.62
N GLU A 5 37.80 -7.24 -14.68
CA GLU A 5 37.12 -7.19 -15.97
C GLU A 5 35.73 -7.83 -15.90
N ILE A 6 35.59 -8.94 -15.16
CA ILE A 6 34.28 -9.58 -14.86
C ILE A 6 33.39 -8.63 -14.04
N ASN A 7 33.94 -7.98 -13.01
CA ASN A 7 33.17 -7.04 -12.18
C ASN A 7 32.71 -5.81 -12.98
N ASN A 8 33.56 -5.24 -13.84
CA ASN A 8 33.18 -4.15 -14.73
C ASN A 8 32.12 -4.58 -15.75
N ARG A 9 32.24 -5.79 -16.31
CA ARG A 9 31.27 -6.33 -17.27
C ARG A 9 29.90 -6.60 -16.67
N ILE A 10 29.83 -7.10 -15.43
CA ILE A 10 28.55 -7.29 -14.73
C ILE A 10 27.86 -5.95 -14.48
N ILE A 11 28.63 -4.90 -14.15
CA ILE A 11 28.10 -3.55 -13.94
C ILE A 11 27.57 -2.98 -15.25
N GLU A 12 28.33 -3.09 -16.35
CA GLU A 12 27.94 -2.69 -17.70
C GLU A 12 26.65 -3.39 -18.16
N GLU A 13 26.58 -4.72 -18.04
CA GLU A 13 25.40 -5.51 -18.43
C GLU A 13 24.17 -5.15 -17.57
N THR A 14 24.35 -4.90 -16.27
CA THR A 14 23.27 -4.47 -15.37
C THR A 14 22.77 -3.07 -15.73
N LEU A 15 23.68 -2.15 -16.07
CA LEU A 15 23.33 -0.78 -16.49
C LEU A 15 22.61 -0.79 -17.84
N LEU A 16 23.08 -1.59 -18.81
CA LEU A 16 22.45 -1.74 -20.12
C LEU A 16 21.05 -2.33 -20.03
N VAL A 17 20.83 -3.35 -19.20
CA VAL A 17 19.49 -3.91 -18.96
C VAL A 17 18.58 -2.86 -18.32
N LYS A 18 19.10 -2.08 -17.36
CA LYS A 18 18.33 -0.96 -16.77
C LYS A 18 18.02 0.14 -17.78
N TYR A 19 18.93 0.45 -18.70
CA TYR A 19 18.74 1.45 -19.76
C TYR A 19 17.83 0.99 -20.90
N ARG A 20 17.80 -0.31 -21.23
CA ARG A 20 16.84 -0.86 -22.18
C ARG A 20 15.44 -0.92 -21.60
N ASN A 21 15.32 -1.38 -20.36
CA ASN A 21 14.06 -1.30 -19.64
C ASN A 21 13.63 0.17 -19.56
N ALA A 22 14.56 1.04 -19.13
CA ALA A 22 14.77 2.48 -19.39
C ALA A 22 13.97 3.21 -20.49
N LEU A 23 13.94 2.56 -21.65
CA LEU A 23 13.41 3.10 -22.89
C LEU A 23 12.07 2.46 -23.25
N ALA A 24 11.71 1.34 -22.61
CA ALA A 24 10.44 0.62 -22.79
C ALA A 24 9.24 1.24 -22.03
N GLY A 25 9.35 2.48 -21.54
CA GLY A 25 8.25 3.22 -20.91
C GLY A 25 7.79 2.75 -19.53
N LYS A 26 8.56 1.90 -18.84
CA LYS A 26 8.27 1.50 -17.44
C LYS A 26 8.76 2.61 -16.48
N LEU A 27 8.14 2.82 -15.33
CA LEU A 27 8.70 3.74 -14.32
C LEU A 27 9.83 3.02 -13.57
N TYR A 28 11.08 3.30 -13.92
CA TYR A 28 12.28 2.80 -13.23
C TYR A 28 12.80 3.86 -12.29
N SER A 29 12.88 3.52 -11.01
CA SER A 29 13.57 4.33 -10.02
C SER A 29 14.92 3.68 -9.73
N VAL A 30 16.01 4.42 -9.93
CA VAL A 30 17.36 3.99 -9.56
C VAL A 30 17.67 4.54 -8.17
N TYR A 31 18.06 3.66 -7.25
CA TYR A 31 18.49 4.05 -5.90
C TYR A 31 20.01 3.95 -5.81
N PHE A 32 20.65 5.03 -5.36
CA PHE A 32 22.09 5.07 -5.07
C PHE A 32 22.30 5.22 -3.57
N ALA A 33 23.04 4.29 -2.97
CA ALA A 33 23.50 4.40 -1.59
C ALA A 33 24.97 4.86 -1.59
N VAL A 34 25.27 5.94 -0.86
CA VAL A 34 26.65 6.43 -0.71
C VAL A 34 27.25 5.82 0.55
N LEU A 35 28.26 4.96 0.38
CA LEU A 35 28.93 4.25 1.48
C LEU A 35 30.23 4.94 1.88
N PHE A 36 30.30 5.38 3.14
CA PHE A 36 31.52 5.83 3.79
C PHE A 36 32.37 4.68 4.37
N PRO A 37 33.68 4.90 4.64
CA PRO A 37 34.58 3.88 5.21
C PRO A 37 34.09 3.20 6.50
N ARG A 38 33.28 3.90 7.31
CA ARG A 38 32.60 3.35 8.51
C ARG A 38 31.62 2.21 8.21
N HIS A 39 31.07 2.15 7.00
CA HIS A 39 30.14 1.10 6.55
C HIS A 39 30.86 -0.06 5.86
N THR A 40 32.13 0.13 5.48
CA THR A 40 32.98 -0.89 4.84
C THR A 40 33.99 -1.49 5.82
N ASN A 41 33.93 -1.15 7.11
CA ASN A 41 34.76 -1.76 8.14
C ASN A 41 34.46 -3.26 8.23
N LYS A 42 35.47 -4.08 8.47
CA LYS A 42 35.39 -5.55 8.43
C LYS A 42 34.32 -6.12 9.37
N GLU A 43 34.09 -5.46 10.50
CA GLU A 43 33.08 -5.83 11.49
C GLU A 43 31.63 -5.51 11.04
N THR A 44 31.41 -4.39 10.34
CA THR A 44 30.08 -3.88 9.99
C THR A 44 29.67 -4.17 8.54
N ARG A 45 30.62 -4.64 7.72
CA ARG A 45 30.45 -4.88 6.30
C ARG A 45 29.34 -5.89 6.01
N ASP A 46 29.32 -7.02 6.71
CA ASP A 46 28.37 -8.10 6.43
C ASP A 46 26.93 -7.68 6.76
N ASN A 47 26.75 -6.90 7.84
CA ASN A 47 25.46 -6.30 8.17
C ASN A 47 25.02 -5.26 7.12
N THR A 48 25.96 -4.41 6.68
CA THR A 48 25.69 -3.39 5.64
C THR A 48 25.28 -4.04 4.32
N ILE A 49 25.94 -5.13 3.93
CA ILE A 49 25.58 -5.92 2.74
C ILE A 49 24.16 -6.47 2.87
N ASN A 50 23.82 -7.08 4.01
CA ASN A 50 22.47 -7.63 4.23
C ASN A 50 21.39 -6.55 4.13
N LEU A 51 21.63 -5.36 4.71
CA LEU A 51 20.69 -4.23 4.66
C LEU A 51 20.49 -3.71 3.24
N ILE A 52 21.57 -3.55 2.46
CA ILE A 52 21.48 -3.09 1.07
C ILE A 52 20.81 -4.15 0.19
N HIS A 53 21.12 -5.43 0.41
CA HIS A 53 20.53 -6.54 -0.33
C HIS A 53 19.01 -6.60 -0.13
N MET A 54 18.54 -6.43 1.11
CA MET A 54 17.11 -6.47 1.45
C MET A 54 16.36 -5.16 1.19
N PHE A 55 17.05 -4.05 0.91
CA PHE A 55 16.45 -2.71 0.82
C PHE A 55 15.28 -2.64 -0.16
N ARG A 56 15.42 -3.25 -1.34
CA ARG A 56 14.37 -3.21 -2.38
C ARG A 56 13.07 -3.83 -1.89
N ASP A 57 13.15 -5.01 -1.30
CA ASP A 57 11.98 -5.74 -0.85
C ASP A 57 11.40 -5.12 0.41
N TYR A 58 12.26 -4.58 1.29
CA TYR A 58 11.87 -3.80 2.45
C TYR A 58 11.08 -2.54 2.06
N LEU A 59 11.55 -1.78 1.08
CA LEU A 59 10.87 -0.59 0.59
C LEU A 59 9.51 -0.94 -0.02
N HIS A 60 9.47 -1.95 -0.88
CA HIS A 60 8.22 -2.41 -1.49
C HIS A 60 7.22 -2.94 -0.46
N TYR A 61 7.70 -3.62 0.57
CA TYR A 61 6.90 -4.09 1.69
C TYR A 61 6.24 -2.90 2.42
N HIS A 62 7.00 -1.88 2.80
CA HIS A 62 6.48 -0.71 3.52
C HIS A 62 5.50 0.13 2.69
N ILE A 63 5.70 0.22 1.36
CA ILE A 63 4.73 0.86 0.47
C ILE A 63 3.39 0.10 0.48
N LYS A 64 3.43 -1.23 0.39
CA LYS A 64 2.23 -2.07 0.46
C LYS A 64 1.54 -1.97 1.82
N CYS A 65 2.30 -1.99 2.91
CA CYS A 65 1.77 -1.80 4.26
C CYS A 65 1.12 -0.42 4.43
N SER A 66 1.75 0.65 3.94
CA SER A 66 1.17 2.00 3.94
C SER A 66 -0.15 2.05 3.18
N LYS A 67 -0.23 1.41 2.01
CA LYS A 67 -1.49 1.31 1.24
C LYS A 67 -2.57 0.58 2.03
N ALA A 68 -2.24 -0.55 2.65
CA ALA A 68 -3.19 -1.29 3.49
C ALA A 68 -3.67 -0.45 4.69
N TYR A 69 -2.77 0.29 5.34
CA TYR A 69 -3.12 1.20 6.43
C TYR A 69 -4.08 2.29 5.98
N ILE A 70 -3.80 2.95 4.85
CA ILE A 70 -4.70 3.95 4.26
C ILE A 70 -6.05 3.33 3.91
N HIS A 71 -6.09 2.12 3.35
CA HIS A 71 -7.34 1.40 3.10
C HIS A 71 -8.15 1.16 4.38
N SER A 72 -7.51 0.76 5.47
CA SER A 72 -8.20 0.57 6.76
C SER A 72 -8.79 1.88 7.29
N ARG A 73 -8.05 2.99 7.17
CA ARG A 73 -8.53 4.33 7.55
C ARG A 73 -9.71 4.79 6.70
N MET A 74 -9.64 4.56 5.39
CA MET A 74 -10.76 4.87 4.48
C MET A 74 -12.00 4.08 4.86
N ARG A 75 -11.89 2.76 5.12
CA ARG A 75 -13.02 1.93 5.55
C ARG A 75 -13.67 2.43 6.84
N ALA A 76 -12.86 2.81 7.83
CA ALA A 76 -13.38 3.38 9.07
C ALA A 76 -14.23 4.64 8.80
N LYS A 77 -13.73 5.56 7.95
CA LYS A 77 -14.48 6.76 7.57
C LYS A 77 -15.73 6.46 6.75
N THR A 78 -15.67 5.51 5.81
CA THR A 78 -16.86 5.08 5.06
C THR A 78 -17.94 4.50 5.98
N SER A 79 -17.55 3.74 7.00
CA SER A 79 -18.49 3.23 8.02
C SER A 79 -19.15 4.38 8.79
N ASP A 80 -18.41 5.42 9.15
CA ASP A 80 -18.98 6.61 9.82
C ASP A 80 -19.97 7.34 8.91
N PHE A 81 -19.62 7.54 7.63
CA PHE A 81 -20.53 8.15 6.67
C PHE A 81 -21.79 7.33 6.43
N LEU A 82 -21.68 6.00 6.40
CA LEU A 82 -22.83 5.11 6.25
C LEU A 82 -23.81 5.23 7.43
N LYS A 83 -23.31 5.42 8.66
CA LYS A 83 -24.16 5.67 9.83
C LYS A 83 -24.94 6.99 9.70
N VAL A 84 -24.28 8.04 9.22
CA VAL A 84 -24.93 9.34 8.97
C VAL A 84 -26.01 9.20 7.90
N LEU A 85 -25.73 8.50 6.80
CA LEU A 85 -26.70 8.25 5.73
C LEU A 85 -27.91 7.44 6.23
N ASN A 86 -27.67 6.39 7.00
CA ASN A 86 -28.76 5.57 7.55
C ASN A 86 -29.63 6.36 8.53
N ARG A 87 -29.04 7.29 9.30
CA ARG A 87 -29.79 8.20 10.18
C ARG A 87 -30.63 9.22 9.42
N ALA A 88 -30.17 9.65 8.25
CA ALA A 88 -30.91 10.58 7.39
C ALA A 88 -32.07 9.92 6.65
N ARG A 89 -32.12 8.58 6.59
CA ARG A 89 -33.24 7.86 5.99
C ARG A 89 -34.48 8.05 6.87
N PRO A 90 -35.56 8.68 6.37
CA PRO A 90 -36.77 8.84 7.14
C PRO A 90 -37.31 7.45 7.48
N GLU A 91 -37.57 7.19 8.77
CA GLU A 91 -38.25 5.96 9.16
C GLU A 91 -39.58 5.89 8.41
N SER A 92 -39.85 4.76 7.78
CA SER A 92 -41.17 4.50 7.22
C SER A 92 -42.13 4.54 8.40
N LYS A 93 -42.83 5.66 8.60
CA LYS A 93 -43.90 5.79 9.59
C LYS A 93 -44.73 4.52 9.46
N THR A 94 -44.70 3.66 10.47
CA THR A 94 -45.68 2.60 10.64
C THR A 94 -47.02 3.31 10.60
N THR A 95 -47.62 3.31 9.43
CA THR A 95 -48.90 3.94 9.23
C THR A 95 -49.83 2.99 9.97
N GLU A 96 -50.24 3.35 11.18
CA GLU A 96 -51.38 2.71 11.81
C GLU A 96 -52.46 2.68 10.73
N LYS A 97 -52.84 1.47 10.28
CA LYS A 97 -53.93 1.32 9.32
C LYS A 97 -55.20 1.70 10.06
N LYS A 98 -55.51 2.99 10.09
CA LYS A 98 -56.76 3.52 10.61
C LYS A 98 -57.81 3.31 9.53
N THR A 99 -58.93 2.71 9.90
CA THR A 99 -60.14 2.78 9.06
C THR A 99 -60.52 4.24 8.82
N ILE A 100 -61.26 4.54 7.75
CA ILE A 100 -61.65 5.91 7.35
C ILE A 100 -62.32 6.73 8.47
N THR A 101 -62.81 6.05 9.53
CA THR A 101 -63.42 6.59 10.75
C THR A 101 -62.46 6.76 11.94
N GLY A 102 -61.14 6.59 11.75
CA GLY A 102 -60.11 6.86 12.76
C GLY A 102 -59.91 5.78 13.84
N ARG A 103 -60.64 4.66 13.79
CA ARG A 103 -60.46 3.54 14.74
C ARG A 103 -59.28 2.64 14.34
N THR A 104 -58.50 2.22 15.33
CA THR A 104 -57.38 1.29 15.18
C THR A 104 -57.90 -0.13 14.91
N PHE A 105 -57.44 -0.77 13.84
CA PHE A 105 -57.85 -2.13 13.48
C PHE A 105 -57.18 -3.15 14.41
N ILE A 106 -57.93 -3.70 15.36
CA ILE A 106 -57.47 -4.77 16.25
C ILE A 106 -57.92 -6.10 15.64
N ARG A 107 -56.96 -6.92 15.17
CA ARG A 107 -57.24 -8.30 14.75
C ARG A 107 -57.22 -9.18 16.00
N LYS A 108 -58.40 -9.62 16.47
CA LYS A 108 -58.48 -10.70 17.46
C LYS A 108 -58.18 -12.03 16.76
N GLU A 109 -57.28 -12.81 17.37
CA GLU A 109 -57.09 -14.23 17.06
C GLU A 109 -58.33 -15.05 17.44
#